data_AF-A0A9C7SDK2-F1
#
_entry.id   AF-A0A9C7SDK2-F1
#
_cell.length_a   1.000
_cell.length_b   1.000
_cell.length_c   1.000
_cell.angle_alpha   90.00
_cell.angle_beta   90.00
_cell.angle_gamma   90.00
#
_symmetry.space_group_name_H-M   'P 1'
#
loop_
_entity.id
_entity.type
_entity.pdbx_description
1 polymer ?
#
loop_
_entity_poly.entity_id
_entity_poly.type
_entity_poly.pdbx_seq_one_letter_code
_entity_poly.pdbx_strand_id
1 'polypeptide(L)'
;VEKDDGELVVRLTRQGYVWCGEHLIPIEVEKRVRLKAGEAGIAVVYTLTNASSKAVELRFGSETNWGILGGDSPRAYYLFPSGDRFALNSKGELGGVGKIELVSEPLGMRIGMWFSRPANLWRFPVETISNSEAGFERSYQGSCLLPWWGVELAPGASWGVELRIELGDW
;
A
#
# COMPACT_ATOMS: atom_id res chain seq x y z
N VAL A 1 -2.21 7.61 21.19
CA VAL A 1 -3.49 7.01 20.77
C VAL A 1 -4.58 7.93 21.24
N GLU A 2 -5.37 8.44 20.32
CA GLU A 2 -6.49 9.34 20.58
C GLU A 2 -7.79 8.56 20.36
N LYS A 3 -8.78 8.79 21.21
CA LYS A 3 -10.10 8.18 21.13
C LYS A 3 -11.12 9.29 21.26
N ASP A 4 -12.03 9.37 20.31
CA ASP A 4 -13.14 10.33 20.34
C ASP A 4 -14.34 9.70 19.62
N ASP A 5 -15.54 9.84 20.20
CA ASP A 5 -16.83 9.39 19.66
C ASP A 5 -16.83 8.25 18.62
N GLY A 6 -16.42 7.04 19.03
CA GLY A 6 -16.41 5.86 18.16
C GLY A 6 -15.25 5.78 17.15
N GLU A 7 -14.35 6.75 17.13
CA GLU A 7 -13.12 6.77 16.34
C GLU A 7 -11.88 6.49 17.21
N LEU A 8 -10.96 5.69 16.67
CA LEU A 8 -9.65 5.40 17.23
C LEU A 8 -8.57 5.89 16.26
N VAL A 9 -7.71 6.79 16.73
CA VAL A 9 -6.57 7.30 15.96
C VAL A 9 -5.25 6.89 16.61
N VAL A 10 -4.42 6.19 15.86
CA VAL A 10 -3.05 5.83 16.23
C VAL A 10 -2.08 6.67 15.41
N ARG A 11 -1.35 7.55 16.09
CA ARG A 11 -0.26 8.35 15.50
C ARG A 11 1.06 7.64 15.73
N LEU A 12 1.79 7.37 14.65
CA LEU A 12 3.16 6.87 14.66
C LEU A 12 4.06 7.92 13.98
N THR A 13 5.23 8.16 14.55
CA THR A 13 6.20 9.11 14.00
C THR A 13 7.59 8.52 13.99
N ARG A 14 8.35 8.80 12.94
CA ARG A 14 9.77 8.45 12.85
C ARG A 14 10.56 9.62 12.30
N GLN A 15 11.53 10.09 13.06
CA GLN A 15 12.64 10.91 12.56
C GLN A 15 13.70 9.96 12.01
N GLY A 16 13.87 9.96 10.70
CA GLY A 16 14.80 9.06 10.02
C GLY A 16 15.68 9.81 9.04
N TYR A 17 16.41 9.03 8.25
CA TYR A 17 17.25 9.57 7.19
C TYR A 17 17.06 8.77 5.91
N VAL A 18 17.18 9.45 4.77
CA VAL A 18 17.17 8.85 3.44
C VAL A 18 18.43 9.30 2.71
N TRP A 19 19.11 8.36 2.06
CA TRP A 19 20.21 8.69 1.16
C TRP A 19 19.68 9.28 -0.13
N CYS A 20 20.07 10.52 -0.43
CA CYS A 20 19.81 11.21 -1.69
C CYS A 20 21.17 11.44 -2.38
N GLY A 21 21.57 10.50 -3.25
CA GLY A 21 22.95 10.42 -3.74
C GLY A 21 23.91 10.18 -2.56
N GLU A 22 24.93 11.02 -2.44
CA GLU A 22 25.93 10.95 -1.35
C GLU A 22 25.49 11.69 -0.07
N HIS A 23 24.28 12.26 -0.05
CA HIS A 23 23.81 13.04 1.09
C HIS A 23 22.81 12.25 1.92
N LEU A 24 23.07 12.15 3.22
CA LEU A 24 22.12 11.61 4.18
C LEU A 24 21.16 12.73 4.64
N ILE A 25 19.91 12.69 4.17
CA ILE A 25 18.92 13.74 4.41
C ILE A 25 17.98 13.32 5.55
N PRO A 26 17.83 14.12 6.63
CA PRO A 26 16.83 13.87 7.66
C PRO A 26 15.41 14.10 7.12
N ILE A 27 14.54 13.10 7.28
CA ILE A 27 13.12 13.12 6.92
C ILE A 27 12.30 12.63 8.11
N GLU A 28 11.25 13.38 8.44
CA GLU A 28 10.21 12.92 9.35
C GLU A 28 9.11 12.23 8.55
N VAL A 29 8.65 11.07 9.04
CA VAL A 29 7.43 10.43 8.57
C VAL A 29 6.46 10.31 9.73
N GLU A 30 5.27 10.87 9.55
CA GLU A 30 4.10 10.65 10.40
C GLU A 30 3.12 9.73 9.67
N LYS A 31 2.58 8.75 10.38
CA LYS A 31 1.49 7.88 9.94
C LYS A 31 0.36 7.97 10.97
N ARG A 32 -0.83 8.38 10.53
CA ARG A 32 -2.06 8.33 11.33
C ARG A 32 -2.96 7.23 10.79
N VAL A 33 -3.19 6.20 11.61
CA VAL A 33 -4.14 5.13 11.31
C VAL A 33 -5.43 5.44 12.04
N ARG A 34 -6.53 5.52 11.30
CA ARG A 34 -7.87 5.80 11.80
C ARG A 34 -8.77 4.59 11.59
N LEU A 35 -9.51 4.25 12.63
CA LEU A 35 -10.50 3.18 12.66
C LEU A 35 -11.78 3.76 13.23
N LYS A 36 -12.91 3.46 12.62
CA LYS A 36 -14.21 3.92 13.09
C LYS A 36 -15.11 2.74 13.41
N ALA A 37 -15.75 2.78 14.57
CA ALA A 37 -16.64 1.73 15.05
C ALA A 37 -17.82 1.55 14.07
N GLY A 38 -18.12 0.29 13.73
CA GLY A 38 -19.19 -0.04 12.78
C GLY A 38 -18.78 0.04 11.31
N GLU A 39 -17.56 0.49 10.97
CA GLU A 39 -17.05 0.52 9.61
C GLU A 39 -15.98 -0.58 9.41
N ALA A 40 -16.06 -1.31 8.30
CA ALA A 40 -15.08 -2.33 7.91
C ALA A 40 -13.92 -1.71 7.12
N GLY A 41 -13.40 -0.57 7.60
CA GLY A 41 -12.41 0.23 6.88
C GLY A 41 -11.31 0.79 7.77
N ILE A 42 -10.18 1.07 7.15
CA ILE A 42 -9.02 1.71 7.76
C ILE A 42 -8.60 2.88 6.87
N ALA A 43 -8.50 4.08 7.44
CA ALA A 43 -7.90 5.23 6.77
C ALA A 43 -6.49 5.46 7.32
N VAL A 44 -5.52 5.63 6.43
CA VAL A 44 -4.12 5.85 6.76
C VAL A 44 -3.65 7.13 6.11
N VAL A 45 -3.36 8.14 6.91
CA VAL A 45 -2.78 9.40 6.44
C VAL A 45 -1.29 9.38 6.71
N TYR A 46 -0.50 9.62 5.67
CA TYR A 46 0.94 9.85 5.76
C TYR A 46 1.25 11.32 5.58
N THR A 47 2.20 11.82 6.37
CA THR A 47 2.84 13.12 6.19
C THR A 47 4.35 12.91 6.20
N LEU A 48 5.02 13.35 5.14
CA LEU A 48 6.47 13.43 5.05
C LEU A 48 6.90 14.87 5.23
N THR A 49 7.90 15.13 6.08
CA THR A 49 8.46 16.47 6.28
C THR A 49 9.96 16.45 6.04
N ASN A 50 10.44 17.38 5.23
CA ASN A 50 11.85 17.59 5.01
C ASN A 50 12.45 18.36 6.20
N ALA A 51 13.15 17.63 7.07
CA ALA A 51 13.81 18.19 8.26
C ALA A 51 15.24 18.70 7.96
N SER A 52 15.63 18.76 6.68
CA SER A 52 16.95 19.24 6.25
C SER A 52 16.90 20.71 5.80
N SER A 53 18.09 21.28 5.58
CA SER A 53 18.26 22.62 5.01
C SER A 53 18.34 22.63 3.47
N LYS A 54 18.14 21.49 2.80
CA LYS A 54 18.24 21.36 1.34
C LYS A 54 16.91 20.93 0.74
N ALA A 55 16.61 21.37 -0.48
CA ALA A 55 15.50 20.80 -1.24
C ALA A 55 15.81 19.34 -1.61
N VAL A 56 14.80 18.48 -1.61
CA VAL A 56 14.94 17.04 -1.90
C VAL A 56 13.85 16.53 -2.81
N GLU A 57 14.22 15.58 -3.66
CA GLU A 57 13.32 14.80 -4.50
C GLU A 57 13.40 13.33 -4.06
N LEU A 58 12.26 12.73 -3.75
CA LEU A 58 12.14 11.42 -3.11
C LEU A 58 11.06 10.60 -3.80
N ARG A 59 11.11 9.28 -3.63
CA ARG A 59 9.96 8.42 -3.86
C ARG A 59 9.47 7.90 -2.51
N PHE A 60 8.22 8.18 -2.19
CA PHE A 60 7.55 7.60 -1.04
C PHE A 60 6.65 6.46 -1.50
N GLY A 61 6.74 5.30 -0.84
CA GLY A 61 5.89 4.15 -1.10
C GLY A 61 5.38 3.51 0.19
N SER A 62 4.17 2.98 0.15
CA SER A 62 3.56 2.27 1.28
C SER A 62 3.16 0.87 0.86
N GLU A 63 3.92 -0.13 1.33
CA GLU A 63 3.68 -1.53 1.00
C GLU A 63 2.55 -2.14 1.84
N THR A 64 1.71 -2.97 1.20
CA THR A 64 0.72 -3.84 1.85
C THR A 64 0.82 -5.25 1.27
N ASN A 65 0.68 -6.26 2.14
CA ASN A 65 0.73 -7.67 1.77
C ASN A 65 -0.60 -8.34 2.14
N TRP A 66 -1.19 -9.04 1.18
CA TRP A 66 -2.52 -9.64 1.28
C TRP A 66 -2.43 -11.16 1.12
N GLY A 67 -2.65 -11.90 2.21
CA GLY A 67 -2.65 -13.37 2.24
C GLY A 67 -3.94 -13.99 1.67
N ILE A 68 -4.41 -13.53 0.51
CA ILE A 68 -5.60 -14.05 -0.15
C ILE A 68 -5.21 -15.21 -1.06
N LEU A 69 -5.89 -16.35 -0.93
CA LEU A 69 -5.66 -17.56 -1.73
C LEU A 69 -6.14 -17.38 -3.19
N GLY A 70 -5.62 -18.24 -4.07
CA GLY A 70 -6.04 -18.30 -5.48
C GLY A 70 -5.20 -17.43 -6.41
N GLY A 71 -3.88 -17.46 -6.27
CA GLY A 71 -2.94 -16.67 -7.07
C GLY A 71 -3.24 -16.64 -8.57
N ASP A 72 -3.49 -17.80 -9.20
CA ASP A 72 -3.79 -17.96 -10.62
C ASP A 72 -5.28 -18.22 -10.93
N SER A 73 -6.14 -18.17 -9.90
CA SER A 73 -7.54 -18.52 -10.03
C SER A 73 -8.30 -17.45 -10.84
N PRO A 74 -9.16 -17.84 -11.80
CA PRO A 74 -10.03 -16.86 -12.48
C PRO A 74 -11.08 -16.25 -11.55
N ARG A 75 -11.28 -16.84 -10.36
CA ARG A 75 -12.22 -16.37 -9.32
C ARG A 75 -11.52 -15.59 -8.19
N ALA A 76 -10.24 -15.27 -8.35
CA ALA A 76 -9.53 -14.39 -7.43
C ALA A 76 -8.56 -13.50 -8.21
N TYR A 77 -8.80 -12.19 -8.21
CA TYR A 77 -8.12 -11.27 -9.12
C TYR A 77 -8.06 -9.85 -8.59
N TYR A 78 -7.11 -9.08 -9.11
CA TYR A 78 -7.15 -7.63 -9.04
C TYR A 78 -8.19 -7.09 -10.03
N LEU A 79 -8.96 -6.09 -9.61
CA LEU A 79 -9.92 -5.36 -10.45
C LEU A 79 -9.61 -3.87 -10.42
N PHE A 80 -9.51 -3.26 -11.60
CA PHE A 80 -9.31 -1.83 -11.77
C PHE A 80 -10.61 -1.12 -12.17
N PRO A 81 -10.75 0.19 -11.91
CA PRO A 81 -11.91 0.96 -12.35
C PRO A 81 -12.18 0.93 -13.86
N SER A 82 -11.15 0.71 -14.68
CA SER A 82 -11.28 0.52 -16.14
C SER A 82 -12.01 -0.77 -16.52
N GLY A 83 -12.18 -1.71 -15.58
CA GLY A 83 -12.66 -3.07 -15.83
C GLY A 83 -11.55 -4.09 -16.06
N ASP A 84 -10.29 -3.65 -16.13
CA ASP A 84 -9.15 -4.56 -16.29
C ASP A 84 -9.01 -5.51 -15.10
N ARG A 85 -8.73 -6.78 -15.41
CA ARG A 85 -8.53 -7.84 -14.42
C ARG A 85 -7.15 -8.46 -14.57
N PHE A 86 -6.51 -8.73 -13.44
CA PHE A 86 -5.22 -9.41 -13.39
C PHE A 86 -5.22 -10.49 -12.32
N ALA A 87 -4.57 -11.62 -12.57
CA ALA A 87 -4.41 -12.68 -11.57
C ALA A 87 -3.68 -12.15 -10.32
N LEU A 88 -4.03 -12.64 -9.13
CA LEU A 88 -3.39 -12.21 -7.88
C LEU A 88 -1.88 -12.48 -7.84
N ASN A 89 -1.41 -13.54 -8.51
CA ASN A 89 0.00 -13.85 -8.64
C ASN A 89 0.74 -13.07 -9.74
N SER A 90 0.07 -12.16 -10.44
CA SER A 90 0.69 -11.43 -11.55
C SER A 90 1.63 -10.32 -11.07
N LYS A 91 2.71 -10.10 -11.82
CA LYS A 91 3.66 -8.99 -11.64
C LYS A 91 3.34 -7.84 -12.58
N GLY A 92 3.52 -6.60 -12.15
CA GLY A 92 3.27 -5.44 -13.03
C GLY A 92 3.35 -4.09 -12.35
N GLU A 93 3.37 -3.07 -13.19
CA GLU A 93 3.42 -1.66 -12.83
C GLU A 93 2.33 -0.92 -13.61
N LEU A 94 1.59 -0.04 -12.92
CA LEU A 94 0.61 0.86 -13.53
C LEU A 94 0.79 2.28 -12.99
N GLY A 95 0.69 3.28 -13.85
CA GLY A 95 0.72 4.69 -13.46
C GLY A 95 -0.69 5.27 -13.27
N GLY A 96 -0.80 6.31 -12.44
CA GLY A 96 -2.05 7.08 -12.29
C GLY A 96 -3.21 6.32 -11.64
N VAL A 97 -2.93 5.29 -10.84
CA VAL A 97 -3.96 4.48 -10.18
C VAL A 97 -4.55 5.25 -9.00
N GLY A 98 -5.87 5.47 -8.99
CA GLY A 98 -6.59 6.05 -7.84
C GLY A 98 -7.31 5.02 -6.97
N LYS A 99 -7.58 3.83 -7.52
CA LYS A 99 -8.28 2.73 -6.86
C LYS A 99 -7.83 1.38 -7.43
N ILE A 100 -7.74 0.36 -6.58
CA ILE A 100 -7.63 -1.04 -6.95
C ILE A 100 -8.48 -1.89 -5.99
N GLU A 101 -9.05 -2.99 -6.47
CA GLU A 101 -9.73 -3.98 -5.64
C GLU A 101 -9.03 -5.34 -5.78
N LEU A 102 -8.93 -6.10 -4.67
CA LEU A 102 -8.65 -7.53 -4.68
C LEU A 102 -9.97 -8.25 -4.44
N VAL A 103 -10.38 -9.10 -5.37
CA VAL A 103 -11.63 -9.86 -5.31
C VAL A 103 -11.31 -11.33 -5.05
N SER A 104 -12.09 -11.97 -4.18
CA SER A 104 -12.10 -13.41 -4.01
C SER A 104 -13.54 -13.90 -3.95
N GLU A 105 -14.04 -14.43 -5.08
CA GLU A 105 -15.40 -14.98 -5.15
C GLU A 105 -15.62 -16.16 -4.21
N PRO A 106 -14.66 -17.10 -4.03
CA PRO A 106 -14.82 -18.21 -3.08
C PRO A 106 -14.99 -17.77 -1.63
N LEU A 107 -14.44 -16.60 -1.27
CA LEU A 107 -14.53 -16.02 0.07
C LEU A 107 -15.65 -14.98 0.16
N GLY A 108 -16.36 -14.70 -0.95
CA GLY A 108 -17.43 -13.70 -1.00
C GLY A 108 -16.98 -12.29 -0.62
N MET A 109 -15.69 -11.97 -0.79
CA MET A 109 -15.12 -10.72 -0.30
C MET A 109 -14.37 -9.93 -1.37
N ARG A 110 -14.32 -8.63 -1.14
CA ARG A 110 -13.44 -7.70 -1.84
C ARG A 110 -12.71 -6.79 -0.86
N ILE A 111 -11.45 -6.51 -1.16
CA ILE A 111 -10.64 -5.52 -0.47
C ILE A 111 -10.38 -4.36 -1.43
N GLY A 112 -10.96 -3.20 -1.16
CA GLY A 112 -10.70 -2.00 -1.92
C GLY A 112 -9.58 -1.18 -1.32
N MET A 113 -8.74 -0.60 -2.17
CA MET A 113 -7.74 0.39 -1.79
C MET A 113 -7.94 1.65 -2.63
N TRP A 114 -8.04 2.81 -1.97
CA TRP A 114 -8.17 4.13 -2.60
C TRP A 114 -7.04 5.04 -2.17
N PHE A 115 -6.60 5.89 -3.10
CA PHE A 115 -5.50 6.82 -2.88
C PHE A 115 -6.00 8.25 -3.11
N SER A 116 -5.77 9.15 -2.15
CA SER A 116 -6.18 10.56 -2.30
C SER A 116 -5.38 11.32 -3.37
N ARG A 117 -4.25 10.74 -3.81
CA ARG A 117 -3.45 11.18 -4.95
C ARG A 117 -3.21 9.97 -5.86
N PRO A 118 -3.37 10.09 -7.19
CA PRO A 118 -3.04 9.01 -8.12
C PRO A 118 -1.62 8.49 -7.88
N ALA A 119 -1.47 7.18 -7.77
CA ALA A 119 -0.21 6.51 -7.46
C ALA A 119 0.37 5.81 -8.69
N ASN A 120 1.68 5.69 -8.73
CA ASN A 120 2.29 4.57 -9.45
C ASN A 120 2.13 3.33 -8.57
N LEU A 121 1.68 2.22 -9.12
CA LEU A 121 1.36 1.01 -8.38
C LEU A 121 2.21 -0.14 -8.89
N TRP A 122 3.05 -0.68 -8.01
CA TRP A 122 3.68 -1.98 -8.21
C TRP A 122 2.83 -3.08 -7.58
N ARG A 123 2.70 -4.19 -8.30
CA ARG A 123 2.05 -5.41 -7.82
C ARG A 123 2.91 -6.63 -8.14
N PHE A 124 3.05 -7.53 -7.18
CA PHE A 124 3.80 -8.77 -7.36
C PHE A 124 3.40 -9.83 -6.33
N PRO A 125 3.54 -11.13 -6.64
CA PRO A 125 3.27 -12.19 -5.69
C PRO A 125 4.36 -12.26 -4.61
N VAL A 126 3.94 -12.61 -3.40
CA VAL A 126 4.83 -13.14 -2.37
C VAL A 126 4.85 -14.65 -2.53
N GLU A 127 6.01 -15.21 -2.81
CA GLU A 127 6.20 -16.64 -3.09
C GLU A 127 7.27 -17.22 -2.17
N THR A 128 7.07 -18.45 -1.73
CA THR A 128 8.09 -19.25 -1.05
C THR A 128 8.60 -20.33 -1.98
N ILE A 129 9.84 -20.78 -1.75
CA ILE A 129 10.41 -21.96 -2.43
C ILE A 129 10.35 -23.12 -1.44
N SER A 130 9.64 -24.18 -1.80
CA SER A 130 9.63 -25.44 -1.06
C SER A 130 10.43 -26.49 -1.81
N ASN A 131 11.22 -27.28 -1.08
CA ASN A 131 11.89 -28.46 -1.63
C ASN A 131 11.03 -29.69 -1.33
N SER A 132 10.49 -30.32 -2.36
CA SER A 132 9.72 -31.55 -2.27
C SER A 132 10.49 -32.71 -2.91
N GLU A 133 9.97 -33.93 -2.80
CA GLU A 133 10.54 -35.09 -3.49
C GLU A 133 10.51 -34.94 -5.03
N ALA A 134 9.64 -34.08 -5.56
CA ALA A 134 9.55 -33.74 -6.99
C ALA A 134 10.46 -32.55 -7.40
N GLY A 135 11.24 -31.99 -6.46
CA GLY A 135 12.13 -30.87 -6.68
C GLY A 135 11.62 -29.55 -6.08
N PHE A 136 12.18 -28.44 -6.55
CA PHE A 136 11.84 -27.09 -6.09
C PHE A 136 10.55 -26.59 -6.72
N GLU A 137 9.61 -26.18 -5.87
CA GLU A 137 8.35 -25.58 -6.30
C GLU A 137 8.21 -24.18 -5.70
N ARG A 138 7.68 -23.24 -6.51
CA ARG A 138 7.26 -21.93 -6.02
C ARG A 138 5.81 -22.01 -5.57
N SER A 139 5.55 -21.62 -4.33
CA SER A 139 4.22 -21.59 -3.75
C SER A 139 3.80 -20.16 -3.45
N TYR A 140 2.67 -19.75 -4.02
CA TYR A 140 2.08 -18.44 -3.79
C TYR A 140 1.55 -18.33 -2.35
N GLN A 141 1.97 -17.29 -1.63
CA GLN A 141 1.57 -17.01 -0.24
C GLN A 141 0.69 -15.77 -0.11
N GLY A 142 0.67 -14.92 -1.13
CA GLY A 142 -0.09 -13.69 -1.08
C GLY A 142 0.34 -12.71 -2.15
N SER A 143 -0.26 -11.54 -2.08
CA SER A 143 -0.18 -10.47 -3.06
C SER A 143 0.39 -9.22 -2.40
N CYS A 144 1.49 -8.69 -2.94
CA CYS A 144 2.02 -7.39 -2.54
C CYS A 144 1.48 -6.29 -3.44
N LEU A 145 0.99 -5.21 -2.82
CA LEU A 145 0.66 -3.94 -3.48
C LEU A 145 1.51 -2.82 -2.86
N LEU A 146 2.22 -2.10 -3.71
CA LEU A 146 3.07 -0.97 -3.34
C LEU A 146 2.72 0.26 -4.18
N PRO A 147 1.74 1.07 -3.75
CA PRO A 147 1.56 2.41 -4.27
C PRO A 147 2.75 3.30 -3.87
N TRP A 148 3.23 4.10 -4.81
CA TRP A 148 4.30 5.07 -4.60
C TRP A 148 4.10 6.36 -5.40
N TRP A 149 4.72 7.42 -4.91
CA TRP A 149 4.63 8.79 -5.45
C TRP A 149 6.02 9.44 -5.50
N GLY A 150 6.28 10.21 -6.55
CA GLY A 150 7.37 11.18 -6.57
C GLY A 150 7.01 12.39 -5.70
N VAL A 151 7.95 12.84 -4.88
CA VAL A 151 7.75 13.87 -3.86
C VAL A 151 8.92 14.84 -3.88
N GLU A 152 8.64 16.11 -4.16
CA GLU A 152 9.60 17.21 -4.05
C GLU A 152 9.29 18.03 -2.80
N LEU A 153 10.30 18.26 -1.95
CA LEU A 153 10.16 19.00 -0.70
C LEU A 153 11.25 20.05 -0.56
N ALA A 154 10.84 21.32 -0.48
CA ALA A 154 11.69 22.40 -0.01
C ALA A 154 12.09 22.19 1.47
N PRO A 155 13.14 22.87 1.98
CA PRO A 155 13.49 22.83 3.40
C PRO A 155 12.29 23.16 4.29
N GLY A 156 12.00 22.29 5.27
CA GLY A 156 10.86 22.43 6.19
C GLY A 156 9.47 22.17 5.59
N ALA A 157 9.37 21.89 4.28
CA ALA A 157 8.09 21.60 3.65
C ALA A 157 7.59 20.19 3.99
N SER A 158 6.26 20.02 3.90
CA SER A 158 5.60 18.73 4.09
C SER A 158 4.73 18.34 2.89
N TRP A 159 4.62 17.03 2.67
CA TRP A 159 3.74 16.43 1.69
C TRP A 159 2.92 15.32 2.36
N GLY A 160 1.68 15.11 1.91
CA GLY A 160 0.83 14.07 2.50
C GLY A 160 -0.10 13.39 1.51
N VAL A 161 -0.45 12.16 1.86
CA VAL A 161 -1.36 11.28 1.11
C VAL A 161 -2.21 10.46 2.08
N GLU A 162 -3.42 10.14 1.66
CA GLU A 162 -4.34 9.26 2.38
C GLU A 162 -4.57 7.99 1.57
N LEU A 163 -4.45 6.85 2.24
CA LEU A 163 -4.81 5.53 1.77
C LEU A 163 -6.05 5.09 2.54
N ARG A 164 -7.12 4.76 1.84
CA ARG A 164 -8.29 4.10 2.44
C ARG A 164 -8.30 2.65 2.01
N ILE A 165 -8.55 1.76 2.97
CA ILE A 165 -8.66 0.34 2.77
C ILE A 165 -10.02 -0.06 3.32
N GLU A 166 -10.85 -0.71 2.52
CA GLU A 166 -12.18 -1.14 2.94
C GLU A 166 -12.38 -2.61 2.57
N LEU A 167 -12.93 -3.36 3.52
CA LEU A 167 -13.44 -4.70 3.29
C LEU A 167 -14.92 -4.60 2.96
N GLY A 168 -15.36 -5.31 1.93
CA GLY A 168 -16.77 -5.41 1.58
C GLY A 168 -17.11 -6.76 0.97
N ASP A 169 -18.41 -6.96 0.76
CA ASP A 169 -18.94 -8.16 0.12
C ASP A 169 -18.73 -8.13 -1.41
N TRP A 170 -18.65 -9.31 -2.02
CA TRP A 170 -18.56 -9.54 -3.47
C TRP A 170 -19.84 -10.17 -4.04
#